data_AF-A0ABC8RJ29-F1
#
_entry.id   AF-A0ABC8RJ29-F1
#
_cell.length_a   1.000
_cell.length_b   1.000
_cell.length_c   1.000
_cell.angle_alpha   90.00
_cell.angle_beta   90.00
_cell.angle_gamma   90.00
#
_symmetry.space_group_name_H-M   'P 1'
#
loop_
_entity.id
_entity.type
_entity.pdbx_description
1 polymer ?
#
loop_
_entity_poly.entity_id
_entity_poly.type
_entity_poly.pdbx_seq_one_letter_code
_entity_poly.pdbx_strand_id
1 'polypeptide(L)'
;MSLVYWSPTEGFCWARTAERQTSQLRTRYLQAVLRQEVGFFDTIHGASITSQVVSAISTDTLVIQGVLSEKIPNFITNLAIFITAKMTALYLCWRLAVIAIPALVMLIIPGLVYGKLLAVVGEKIQEAYAIVGGIAEQALSSIRTVYSNVGEEQTVKNFSAALGPTLKHGTKQGLLKGMAIGSIGVTYAIWALQGWYGSILVTEKGVKGGDAFTAGVCIVNGGL
;
A
#
# COMPACT_ATOMS: atom_id res chain seq x y z
N MET A 1 -11.21 -8.20 -29.00
CA MET A 1 -10.00 -7.51 -29.50
C MET A 1 -9.80 -6.12 -28.90
N SER A 2 -10.86 -5.35 -28.60
CA SER A 2 -10.77 -3.96 -28.08
C SER A 2 -10.36 -3.81 -26.61
N LEU A 3 -10.63 -4.79 -25.75
CA LEU A 3 -10.30 -4.72 -24.31
C LEU A 3 -8.79 -4.83 -24.00
N VAL A 4 -7.99 -5.41 -24.90
CA VAL A 4 -6.54 -5.63 -24.68
C VAL A 4 -5.71 -4.37 -24.93
N TYR A 5 -6.20 -3.43 -25.74
CA TYR A 5 -5.50 -2.16 -26.00
C TYR A 5 -5.80 -1.07 -24.96
N TRP A 6 -6.86 -1.23 -24.17
CA TRP A 6 -7.26 -0.24 -23.16
C TRP A 6 -6.28 -0.15 -21.99
N SER A 7 -5.79 -1.28 -21.47
CA SER A 7 -4.85 -1.25 -20.34
C SER A 7 -3.46 -0.64 -20.66
N PRO A 8 -2.79 -0.90 -21.80
CA PRO A 8 -1.49 -0.28 -22.08
C PRO A 8 -1.60 1.21 -22.42
N THR A 9 -2.68 1.64 -23.07
CA THR A 9 -2.86 3.06 -23.43
C THR A 9 -3.20 3.91 -22.22
N GLU A 10 -4.05 3.41 -21.31
CA GLU A 10 -4.31 4.03 -20.01
C GLU A 10 -3.03 4.15 -19.19
N GLY A 11 -2.26 3.06 -19.07
CA GLY A 11 -0.98 3.05 -18.37
C GLY A 11 0.02 4.05 -18.95
N PHE A 12 0.10 4.15 -20.28
CA PHE A 12 0.96 5.12 -20.95
C PHE A 12 0.54 6.57 -20.69
N CYS A 13 -0.77 6.87 -20.73
CA CYS A 13 -1.30 8.21 -20.44
C CYS A 13 -1.02 8.64 -18.99
N TRP A 14 -1.21 7.74 -18.02
CA TRP A 14 -0.91 8.00 -16.62
C TRP A 14 0.59 8.13 -16.36
N ALA A 15 1.41 7.26 -16.96
CA ALA A 15 2.87 7.37 -16.87
C ALA A 15 3.38 8.70 -17.43
N ARG A 16 2.88 9.12 -18.60
CA ARG A 16 3.25 10.40 -19.22
C ARG A 16 2.80 11.59 -18.38
N THR A 17 1.62 11.52 -17.76
CA THR A 17 1.12 12.57 -16.87
C THR A 17 1.95 12.65 -15.59
N ALA A 18 2.26 11.51 -14.99
CA ALA A 18 3.13 11.40 -13.82
C ALA A 18 4.52 11.98 -14.09
N GLU A 19 5.15 11.62 -15.20
CA GLU A 19 6.46 12.13 -15.59
C GLU A 19 6.47 13.66 -15.76
N ARG A 20 5.44 14.23 -16.40
CA ARG A 20 5.32 15.69 -16.55
C ARG A 20 5.16 16.40 -15.20
N GLN A 21 4.32 15.88 -14.31
CA GLN A 21 4.10 16.48 -12.99
C GLN A 21 5.36 16.39 -12.11
N THR A 22 6.01 15.23 -12.14
CA THR A 22 7.27 14.92 -11.45
C THR A 22 8.38 15.86 -11.90
N SER A 23 8.52 16.08 -13.21
CA SER A 23 9.50 17.01 -13.78
C SER A 23 9.26 18.46 -13.34
N GLN A 24 8.01 18.93 -13.39
CA GLN A 24 7.65 20.28 -12.91
C GLN A 24 7.91 20.45 -11.41
N LEU A 25 7.58 19.44 -10.60
CA LEU A 25 7.84 19.44 -9.16
C LEU A 25 9.34 19.56 -8.89
N ARG A 26 10.17 18.76 -9.57
CA ARG A 26 11.63 18.79 -9.44
C ARG A 26 12.21 20.17 -9.78
N THR A 27 11.73 20.80 -10.86
CA THR A 27 12.18 22.14 -11.26
C THR A 27 11.75 23.21 -10.26
N ARG A 28 10.50 23.21 -9.81
CA ARG A 28 10.01 24.19 -8.82
C ARG A 28 10.69 24.04 -7.48
N TYR A 29 10.93 22.81 -7.04
CA TYR A 29 11.62 22.53 -5.79
C TYR A 29 13.07 22.99 -5.86
N LEU A 30 13.81 22.68 -6.93
CA LEU A 30 15.17 23.17 -7.12
C LEU A 30 15.21 24.70 -7.13
N GLN A 31 14.26 25.34 -7.80
CA GLN A 31 14.13 26.80 -7.82
C GLN A 31 13.84 27.39 -6.42
N ALA A 32 13.05 26.70 -5.59
CA ALA A 32 12.78 27.10 -4.22
C ALA A 32 14.03 26.97 -3.33
N VAL A 33 14.77 25.86 -3.42
CA VAL A 33 16.02 25.64 -2.69
C VAL A 33 17.08 26.68 -3.05
N LEU A 34 17.20 27.04 -4.34
CA LEU A 34 18.15 28.06 -4.80
C LEU A 34 17.76 29.50 -4.39
N ARG A 35 16.51 29.73 -3.98
CA ARG A 35 16.03 31.03 -3.48
C ARG A 35 16.16 31.18 -1.96
N GLN A 36 16.53 30.10 -1.28
CA GLN A 36 16.67 30.07 0.16
C GLN A 36 17.91 30.87 0.60
N GLU A 37 17.81 31.56 1.73
CA GLU A 37 18.93 32.32 2.29
C GLU A 37 20.08 31.43 2.80
N VAL A 38 21.29 31.97 2.84
CA VAL A 38 22.49 31.26 3.30
C VAL A 38 22.33 30.73 4.73
N GLY A 39 21.59 31.46 5.59
CA GLY A 39 21.31 31.06 6.97
C GLY A 39 20.55 29.73 7.11
N PHE A 40 19.75 29.33 6.12
CA PHE A 40 19.10 28.02 6.09
C PHE A 40 20.10 26.88 5.88
N PHE A 41 21.13 27.12 5.07
CA PHE A 41 22.21 26.16 4.87
C PHE A 41 23.13 26.09 6.09
N ASP A 42 23.25 27.17 6.87
CA ASP A 42 24.05 27.20 8.11
C ASP A 42 23.34 26.50 9.29
N THR A 43 22.01 26.56 9.38
CA THR A 43 21.26 25.82 10.42
C THR A 43 21.28 24.31 10.21
N ILE A 44 21.50 23.86 8.98
CA ILE A 44 21.57 22.45 8.59
C ILE A 44 23.06 22.09 8.43
N HIS A 45 23.74 21.69 9.51
CA HIS A 45 25.18 21.46 9.52
C HIS A 45 25.63 20.25 8.66
N GLY A 46 26.41 20.46 7.59
CA GLY A 46 27.17 19.39 6.91
C GLY A 46 27.68 19.69 5.48
N ALA A 47 28.98 19.54 5.23
CA ALA A 47 29.65 19.85 3.95
C ALA A 47 29.28 18.93 2.73
N SER A 48 28.26 18.08 2.83
CA SER A 48 27.78 17.19 1.74
C SER A 48 26.28 17.37 1.40
N ILE A 49 25.67 18.48 1.79
CA ILE A 49 24.21 18.65 1.76
C ILE A 49 23.66 18.89 0.35
N THR A 50 24.39 19.55 -0.57
CA THR A 50 23.87 19.75 -1.94
C THR A 50 23.58 18.41 -2.62
N SER A 51 24.45 17.41 -2.47
CA SER A 51 24.22 16.07 -3.05
C SER A 51 23.18 15.28 -2.26
N GLN A 52 23.12 15.40 -0.93
CA GLN A 52 22.09 14.74 -0.11
C GLN A 52 20.68 15.31 -0.34
N VAL A 53 20.52 16.63 -0.42
CA VAL A 53 19.25 17.29 -0.72
C VAL A 53 18.81 16.96 -2.13
N VAL A 54 19.71 17.04 -3.12
CA VAL A 54 19.39 16.63 -4.50
C VAL A 54 19.02 15.14 -4.58
N SER A 55 19.70 14.28 -3.81
CA SER A 55 19.40 12.85 -3.74
C SER A 55 18.07 12.55 -3.05
N ALA A 56 17.77 13.22 -1.94
CA ALA A 56 16.50 13.11 -1.23
C ALA A 56 15.34 13.59 -2.12
N ILE A 57 15.50 14.74 -2.79
CA ILE A 57 14.52 15.24 -3.76
C ILE A 57 14.29 14.21 -4.86
N SER A 58 15.36 13.67 -5.45
CA SER A 58 15.24 12.68 -6.52
C SER A 58 14.51 11.43 -6.03
N THR A 59 14.80 10.97 -4.82
CA THR A 59 14.17 9.81 -4.20
C THR A 59 12.68 10.05 -3.93
N ASP A 60 12.34 11.16 -3.28
CA ASP A 60 10.95 11.53 -2.96
C ASP A 60 10.12 11.75 -4.23
N THR A 61 10.73 12.38 -5.23
CA THR A 61 10.11 12.64 -6.53
C THR A 61 9.81 11.33 -7.28
N LEU A 62 10.68 10.32 -7.19
CA LEU A 62 10.44 8.98 -7.73
C LEU A 62 9.30 8.26 -6.99
N VAL A 63 9.22 8.39 -5.66
CA VAL A 63 8.12 7.82 -4.87
C VAL A 63 6.78 8.46 -5.28
N ILE A 64 6.75 9.79 -5.41
CA ILE A 64 5.56 10.53 -5.87
C ILE A 64 5.17 10.11 -7.29
N GLN A 65 6.15 9.95 -8.19
CA GLN A 65 5.91 9.48 -9.54
C GLN A 65 5.24 8.11 -9.55
N GLY A 66 5.76 7.15 -8.75
CA GLY A 66 5.19 5.82 -8.63
C GLY A 66 3.76 5.82 -8.08
N VAL A 67 3.46 6.68 -7.11
CA VAL A 67 2.10 6.86 -6.59
C VAL A 67 1.17 7.42 -7.66
N LEU A 68 1.62 8.41 -8.43
CA LEU A 68 0.81 9.06 -9.47
C LEU A 68 0.57 8.16 -10.68
N SER A 69 1.56 7.36 -11.08
CA SER A 69 1.48 6.51 -12.27
C SER A 69 0.78 5.17 -12.01
N GLU A 70 0.83 4.66 -10.78
CA GLU A 70 0.35 3.31 -10.48
C GLU A 70 -0.77 3.29 -9.44
N LYS A 71 -0.62 3.99 -8.31
CA LYS A 71 -1.57 3.88 -7.18
C LYS A 71 -2.87 4.62 -7.44
N ILE A 72 -2.81 5.85 -7.97
CA ILE A 72 -4.01 6.65 -8.29
C ILE A 72 -4.88 6.00 -9.37
N PRO A 73 -4.32 5.55 -10.51
CA PRO A 73 -5.12 4.90 -11.56
C PRO A 73 -5.79 3.63 -11.04
N ASN A 74 -5.04 2.78 -10.34
CA ASN A 74 -5.60 1.56 -9.74
C ASN A 74 -6.71 1.86 -8.75
N PHE A 75 -6.59 2.92 -7.94
CA PHE A 75 -7.64 3.31 -7.01
C PHE A 75 -8.92 3.75 -7.73
N ILE A 76 -8.80 4.58 -8.78
CA ILE A 76 -9.94 5.05 -9.57
C ILE A 76 -10.62 3.87 -10.28
N THR A 77 -9.82 2.99 -10.89
CA THR A 77 -10.31 1.82 -11.62
C THR A 77 -11.00 0.84 -10.68
N ASN A 78 -10.43 0.56 -9.50
CA ASN A 78 -11.07 -0.29 -8.49
C ASN A 78 -12.38 0.31 -7.97
N LEU A 79 -12.43 1.63 -7.75
CA LEU A 79 -13.67 2.31 -7.34
C LEU A 79 -14.74 2.23 -8.44
N ALA A 80 -14.36 2.40 -9.71
CA ALA A 80 -15.27 2.28 -10.84
C ALA A 80 -15.80 0.85 -11.00
N ILE A 81 -14.94 -0.17 -10.86
CA ILE A 81 -15.32 -1.58 -10.89
C ILE A 81 -16.28 -1.89 -9.73
N PHE A 82 -16.00 -1.42 -8.51
CA PHE A 82 -16.88 -1.60 -7.35
C PHE A 82 -18.30 -1.08 -7.63
N ILE A 83 -18.41 0.15 -8.13
CA ILE A 83 -19.70 0.80 -8.41
C ILE A 83 -20.44 0.10 -9.55
N THR A 84 -19.77 -0.14 -10.68
CA THR A 84 -20.36 -0.78 -11.85
C THR A 84 -20.78 -2.22 -11.58
N ALA A 85 -19.98 -2.98 -10.84
CA ALA A 85 -20.30 -4.36 -10.47
C ALA A 85 -21.49 -4.43 -9.52
N LYS A 86 -21.63 -3.48 -8.59
CA LYS A 86 -22.79 -3.40 -7.69
C LYS A 86 -24.08 -3.09 -8.45
N MET A 87 -24.03 -2.12 -9.37
CA MET A 87 -25.18 -1.76 -10.20
C MET A 87 -25.59 -2.92 -11.13
N THR A 88 -24.62 -3.59 -11.75
CA THR A 88 -24.86 -4.72 -12.65
C THR A 88 -25.49 -5.90 -11.90
N ALA A 89 -25.01 -6.21 -10.69
CA ALA A 89 -25.59 -7.27 -9.85
C ALA A 89 -27.04 -6.97 -9.42
N LEU A 90 -27.35 -5.71 -9.10
CA LEU A 90 -28.71 -5.25 -8.79
C LEU A 90 -29.65 -5.39 -10.00
N TYR A 91 -29.17 -5.08 -11.20
CA TYR A 91 -29.94 -5.17 -12.43
C TYR A 91 -30.26 -6.62 -12.84
N LEU A 92 -29.27 -7.51 -12.79
CA LEU A 92 -29.44 -8.92 -13.19
C LEU A 92 -30.32 -9.71 -12.21
N CYS A 93 -30.02 -9.62 -10.91
CA CYS A 93 -30.64 -10.45 -9.89
C CYS A 93 -30.72 -9.71 -8.56
N TRP A 94 -31.71 -8.83 -8.42
CA TRP A 94 -31.91 -8.05 -7.18
C TRP A 94 -32.01 -8.93 -5.92
N ARG A 95 -32.61 -10.13 -6.02
CA ARG A 95 -32.72 -11.09 -4.90
C ARG A 95 -31.38 -11.61 -4.42
N LEU A 96 -30.43 -11.83 -5.34
CA LEU A 96 -29.09 -12.31 -5.01
C LEU A 96 -28.22 -11.15 -4.50
N ALA A 97 -28.43 -9.94 -5.05
CA ALA A 97 -27.74 -8.72 -4.63
C ALA A 97 -28.06 -8.33 -3.17
N VAL A 98 -29.30 -8.48 -2.72
CA VAL A 98 -29.71 -8.16 -1.34
C VAL A 98 -28.98 -9.02 -0.30
N ILE A 99 -28.72 -10.30 -0.60
CA ILE A 99 -27.97 -11.21 0.31
C ILE A 99 -26.46 -10.94 0.24
N ALA A 100 -25.98 -10.51 -0.92
CA ALA A 100 -24.59 -10.21 -1.15
C ALA A 100 -24.10 -8.91 -0.52
N ILE A 101 -24.95 -7.90 -0.37
CA ILE A 101 -24.57 -6.61 0.26
C ILE A 101 -24.09 -6.81 1.71
N PRO A 102 -24.81 -7.52 2.60
CA PRO A 102 -24.33 -7.84 3.94
C PRO A 102 -23.01 -8.62 3.96
N ALA A 103 -22.87 -9.61 3.07
CA ALA A 103 -21.64 -10.40 2.97
C ALA A 103 -20.42 -9.54 2.58
N LEU A 104 -20.64 -8.52 1.74
CA LEU A 104 -19.59 -7.57 1.36
C LEU A 104 -19.22 -6.62 2.50
N VAL A 105 -20.20 -6.09 3.22
CA VAL A 105 -19.95 -5.25 4.40
C VAL A 105 -19.18 -6.02 5.47
N MET A 106 -19.52 -7.30 5.65
CA MET A 106 -18.82 -8.22 6.55
C MET A 106 -17.34 -8.46 6.14
N LEU A 107 -16.99 -8.37 4.86
CA LEU A 107 -15.60 -8.46 4.38
C LEU A 107 -14.83 -7.15 4.52
N ILE A 108 -15.47 -6.01 4.28
CA ILE A 108 -14.82 -4.69 4.32
C ILE A 108 -14.40 -4.32 5.75
N ILE A 109 -15.23 -4.62 6.75
CA ILE A 109 -14.96 -4.24 8.16
C ILE A 109 -13.63 -4.83 8.68
N PRO A 110 -13.38 -6.15 8.60
CA PRO A 110 -12.10 -6.72 8.99
C PRO A 110 -10.95 -6.14 8.17
N GLY A 111 -11.12 -5.98 6.85
CA GLY A 111 -10.09 -5.42 5.96
C GLY A 111 -9.63 -4.02 6.40
N LEU A 112 -10.57 -3.15 6.76
CA LEU A 112 -10.26 -1.80 7.26
C LEU A 112 -9.58 -1.83 8.63
N VAL A 113 -10.03 -2.69 9.54
CA VAL A 113 -9.43 -2.84 10.87
C VAL A 113 -8.01 -3.38 10.76
N TYR A 114 -7.79 -4.41 9.96
CA TYR A 114 -6.46 -4.95 9.67
C TYR A 114 -5.57 -3.92 9.02
N GLY A 115 -6.05 -3.19 8.01
CA GLY A 115 -5.29 -2.14 7.33
C GLY A 115 -4.82 -1.04 8.28
N LYS A 116 -5.72 -0.53 9.13
CA LYS A 116 -5.37 0.47 10.15
C LYS A 116 -4.36 -0.06 11.16
N LEU A 117 -4.57 -1.28 11.66
CA LEU A 117 -3.65 -1.87 12.64
C LEU A 117 -2.27 -2.14 12.01
N LEU A 118 -2.22 -2.57 10.75
CA LEU A 118 -0.98 -2.78 10.03
C LEU A 118 -0.21 -1.47 9.82
N ALA A 119 -0.92 -0.37 9.52
CA ALA A 119 -0.33 0.95 9.37
C ALA A 119 0.30 1.44 10.68
N VAL A 120 -0.43 1.34 11.79
CA VAL A 120 0.08 1.73 13.13
C VAL A 120 1.27 0.88 13.56
N VAL A 121 1.25 -0.43 13.29
CA VAL A 121 2.39 -1.30 13.59
C VAL A 121 3.57 -0.99 12.65
N GLY A 122 3.31 -0.67 11.39
CA GLY A 122 4.31 -0.27 10.41
C GLY A 122 5.05 1.00 10.81
N GLU A 123 4.34 2.02 11.26
CA GLU A 123 4.91 3.29 11.76
C GLU A 123 5.86 3.04 12.94
N LYS A 124 5.41 2.28 13.95
CA LYS A 124 6.24 1.90 15.11
C LYS A 124 7.48 1.11 14.72
N ILE A 125 7.39 0.28 13.68
CA ILE A 125 8.55 -0.45 13.15
C ILE A 125 9.54 0.51 12.50
N GLN A 126 9.05 1.47 11.71
CA GLN A 126 9.92 2.49 11.09
C GLN A 126 10.63 3.35 12.14
N GLU A 127 9.93 3.79 13.18
CA GLU A 127 10.53 4.53 14.30
C GLU A 127 11.62 3.72 15.01
N ALA A 128 11.34 2.45 15.32
CA ALA A 128 12.31 1.57 15.95
C ALA A 128 13.52 1.29 15.05
N TYR A 129 13.32 1.15 13.73
CA TYR A 129 14.40 1.03 12.76
C TYR A 129 15.23 2.31 12.64
N ALA A 130 14.63 3.50 12.76
CA ALA A 130 15.37 4.75 12.71
C ALA A 130 16.37 4.87 13.89
N ILE A 131 16.00 4.42 15.09
CA ILE A 131 16.90 4.39 16.26
C ILE A 131 18.08 3.44 16.03
N VAL A 132 17.79 2.22 15.54
CA VAL A 132 18.81 1.22 15.19
C VAL A 132 19.75 1.75 14.11
N GLY A 133 19.18 2.36 13.07
CA GLY A 133 19.92 2.99 11.97
C GLY A 133 20.83 4.10 12.45
N GLY A 134 20.36 4.96 13.37
CA GLY A 134 21.16 6.03 13.97
C GLY A 134 22.37 5.51 14.75
N ILE A 135 22.22 4.42 15.52
CA ILE A 135 23.35 3.80 16.24
C ILE A 135 24.39 3.25 15.26
N ALA A 136 23.94 2.59 14.19
CA ALA A 136 24.84 2.09 13.15
C ALA A 136 25.55 3.22 12.40
N GLU A 137 24.82 4.27 12.05
CA GLU A 137 25.36 5.44 11.36
C GLU A 137 26.41 6.16 12.22
N GLN A 138 26.14 6.34 13.51
CA GLN A 138 27.09 6.94 14.45
C GLN A 138 28.36 6.09 14.60
N ALA A 139 28.20 4.76 14.69
CA ALA A 139 29.33 3.83 14.76
C ALA A 139 30.20 3.86 13.49
N LEU A 140 29.58 3.90 12.30
CA LEU A 140 30.28 3.96 11.02
C LEU A 140 30.94 5.32 10.78
N SER A 141 30.26 6.42 11.12
CA SER A 141 30.78 7.77 11.00
C SER A 141 32.02 7.97 11.89
N SER A 142 32.02 7.39 13.09
CA SER A 142 33.14 7.47 14.05
C SER A 142 33.97 6.19 14.13
N ILE A 143 34.11 5.44 13.03
CA ILE A 143 34.74 4.11 13.03
C ILE A 143 36.17 4.12 13.58
N ARG A 144 36.94 5.19 13.32
CA ARG A 144 38.31 5.35 13.83
C ARG A 144 38.35 5.44 15.36
N THR A 145 37.36 6.11 15.96
CA THR A 145 37.25 6.27 17.43
C THR A 145 36.76 4.98 18.09
N VAL A 146 35.85 4.26 17.44
CA VAL A 146 35.40 2.94 17.92
C VAL A 146 36.58 1.97 17.94
N TYR A 147 37.38 1.96 16.87
CA TYR A 147 38.56 1.10 16.75
C TYR A 147 39.66 1.49 17.75
N SER A 148 39.97 2.78 17.91
CA SER A 148 41.01 3.25 18.84
C SER A 148 40.66 2.96 20.30
N ASN A 149 39.38 2.91 20.65
CA ASN A 149 38.90 2.61 22.00
C ASN A 149 38.60 1.12 22.22
N VAL A 150 38.86 0.24 21.25
CA VAL A 150 38.52 -1.19 21.30
C VAL A 150 37.02 -1.39 21.66
N GLY A 151 36.17 -0.51 21.14
CA GLY A 151 34.74 -0.41 21.50
C GLY A 151 33.79 -1.22 20.62
N GLU A 152 34.32 -2.10 19.76
CA GLU A 152 33.54 -2.88 18.78
C GLU A 152 32.49 -3.75 19.46
N GLU A 153 32.89 -4.50 20.51
CA GLU A 153 32.00 -5.40 21.23
C GLU A 153 30.86 -4.63 21.93
N GLN A 154 31.18 -3.47 22.51
CA GLN A 154 30.19 -2.60 23.15
C GLN A 154 29.20 -2.02 22.12
N THR A 155 29.68 -1.67 20.93
CA THR A 155 28.85 -1.13 19.84
C THR A 155 27.90 -2.19 19.30
N VAL A 156 28.39 -3.41 19.09
CA VAL A 156 27.56 -4.56 18.69
C VAL A 156 26.52 -4.90 19.75
N LYS A 157 26.88 -4.84 21.03
CA LYS A 157 25.96 -5.06 22.14
C LYS A 157 24.85 -4.01 22.19
N ASN A 158 25.20 -2.73 22.00
CA ASN A 158 24.23 -1.63 21.93
C ASN A 158 23.28 -1.78 20.73
N PHE A 159 23.80 -2.16 19.56
CA PHE A 159 23.01 -2.44 18.36
C PHE A 159 22.05 -3.61 18.58
N SER A 160 22.53 -4.72 19.16
CA SER A 160 21.71 -5.89 19.49
C SER A 160 20.60 -5.57 20.49
N ALA A 161 20.91 -4.78 21.53
CA ALA A 161 19.92 -4.31 22.50
C ALA A 161 18.84 -3.43 21.85
N ALA A 162 19.23 -2.55 20.91
CA ALA A 162 18.30 -1.72 20.16
C ALA A 162 17.46 -2.50 19.13
N LEU A 163 17.93 -3.67 18.68
CA LEU A 163 17.22 -4.54 17.72
C LEU A 163 16.07 -5.32 18.35
N GLY A 164 16.18 -5.67 19.64
CA GLY A 164 15.19 -6.49 20.35
C GLY A 164 13.75 -5.97 20.24
N PRO A 165 13.49 -4.66 20.51
CA PRO A 165 12.18 -4.03 20.31
C PRO A 165 11.68 -4.15 18.87
N THR A 166 12.54 -3.86 17.89
CA THR A 166 12.22 -3.92 16.45
C THR A 166 11.80 -5.33 16.04
N LEU A 167 12.50 -6.36 16.52
CA LEU A 167 12.16 -7.76 16.26
C LEU A 167 10.80 -8.15 16.85
N LYS A 168 10.50 -7.67 18.07
CA LYS A 168 9.20 -7.89 18.73
C LYS A 168 8.04 -7.21 18.00
N HIS A 169 8.27 -6.04 17.42
CA HIS A 169 7.27 -5.36 16.59
C HIS A 169 7.11 -6.04 15.23
N GLY A 170 8.21 -6.48 14.59
CA GLY A 170 8.19 -7.23 13.33
C GLY A 170 7.48 -8.57 13.44
N THR A 171 7.69 -9.32 14.52
CA THR A 171 6.96 -10.59 14.77
C THR A 171 5.47 -10.37 14.96
N LYS A 172 5.06 -9.32 15.69
CA LYS A 172 3.64 -8.92 15.80
C LYS A 172 3.04 -8.53 14.45
N GLN A 173 3.79 -7.82 13.62
CA GLN A 173 3.36 -7.48 12.25
C GLN A 173 3.21 -8.74 11.39
N GLY A 174 4.14 -9.68 11.49
CA GLY A 174 4.09 -10.97 10.80
C GLY A 174 2.86 -11.77 11.18
N LEU A 175 2.55 -11.88 12.48
CA LEU A 175 1.33 -12.51 12.99
C LEU A 175 0.07 -11.82 12.46
N LEU A 176 0.04 -10.48 12.47
CA LEU A 176 -1.10 -9.72 11.98
C LEU A 176 -1.32 -9.90 10.46
N LYS A 177 -0.24 -9.90 9.67
CA LYS A 177 -0.29 -10.24 8.25
C LYS A 177 -0.75 -11.67 8.02
N GLY A 178 -0.27 -12.61 8.83
CA GLY A 178 -0.70 -14.01 8.80
C GLY A 178 -2.20 -14.18 9.06
N MET A 179 -2.75 -13.47 10.06
CA MET A 179 -4.19 -13.44 10.33
C MET A 179 -4.98 -12.82 9.17
N ALA A 180 -4.47 -11.75 8.54
CA ALA A 180 -5.10 -11.14 7.38
C ALA A 180 -5.16 -12.10 6.18
N ILE A 181 -4.06 -12.82 5.89
CA ILE A 181 -4.05 -13.85 4.84
C ILE A 181 -4.97 -15.02 5.21
N GLY A 182 -4.99 -15.44 6.48
CA GLY A 182 -5.89 -16.48 6.97
C GLY A 182 -7.37 -16.12 6.79
N SER A 183 -7.72 -14.84 6.84
CA SER A 183 -9.09 -14.37 6.62
C SER A 183 -9.61 -14.58 5.19
N ILE A 184 -8.74 -14.87 4.21
CA ILE A 184 -9.12 -15.27 2.84
C ILE A 184 -10.01 -16.53 2.84
N GLY A 185 -9.89 -17.39 3.87
CA GLY A 185 -10.79 -18.53 4.06
C GLY A 185 -12.27 -18.15 4.14
N VAL A 186 -12.58 -16.97 4.70
CA VAL A 186 -13.96 -16.44 4.79
C VAL A 186 -14.51 -16.12 3.41
N THR A 187 -13.65 -15.64 2.49
CA THR A 187 -14.05 -15.37 1.10
C THR A 187 -14.52 -16.65 0.40
N TYR A 188 -13.83 -17.78 0.60
CA TYR A 188 -14.26 -19.06 0.04
C TYR A 188 -15.61 -19.54 0.61
N ALA A 189 -15.88 -19.29 1.90
CA ALA A 189 -17.19 -19.58 2.48
C ALA A 189 -18.31 -18.73 1.84
N ILE A 190 -18.03 -17.47 1.52
CA ILE A 190 -18.98 -16.59 0.81
C ILE A 190 -19.24 -17.10 -0.61
N TRP A 191 -18.21 -17.54 -1.33
CA TRP A 191 -18.37 -18.19 -2.64
C TRP A 191 -19.25 -19.44 -2.56
N ALA A 192 -19.06 -20.28 -1.54
CA ALA A 192 -19.86 -21.48 -1.34
C ALA A 192 -21.34 -21.14 -1.06
N LEU A 193 -21.61 -20.16 -0.19
CA LEU A 193 -22.96 -19.68 0.10
C LEU A 193 -23.65 -19.06 -1.13
N GLN A 194 -22.92 -18.27 -1.92
CA GLN A 194 -23.41 -17.71 -3.19
C GLN A 194 -23.77 -18.81 -4.19
N GLY A 195 -22.92 -19.84 -4.32
CA GLY A 195 -23.17 -20.98 -5.21
C GLY A 195 -24.39 -21.79 -4.77
N TRP A 196 -24.53 -22.07 -3.47
CA TRP A 196 -25.67 -22.80 -2.93
C TRP A 196 -26.99 -22.04 -3.12
N TYR A 197 -27.03 -20.76 -2.76
CA TYR A 197 -28.23 -19.93 -2.93
C TYR A 197 -28.55 -19.68 -4.41
N GLY A 198 -27.52 -19.47 -5.24
CA GLY A 198 -27.66 -19.34 -6.69
C GLY A 198 -28.29 -20.57 -7.31
N SER A 199 -27.90 -21.77 -6.89
CA SER A 199 -28.50 -23.04 -7.34
C SER A 199 -30.00 -23.11 -7.02
N ILE A 200 -30.39 -22.81 -5.78
CA ILE A 200 -31.81 -22.79 -5.38
C ILE A 200 -32.62 -21.78 -6.21
N LEU A 201 -32.04 -20.61 -6.49
CA LEU A 201 -32.71 -19.57 -7.27
C LEU A 201 -32.97 -19.98 -8.73
N VAL A 202 -32.07 -20.77 -9.31
CA VAL A 202 -32.22 -21.33 -10.66
C VAL A 202 -33.27 -22.44 -10.67
N THR A 203 -33.25 -23.34 -9.68
CA THR A 203 -34.16 -24.50 -9.63
C THR A 203 -35.60 -24.14 -9.27
N GLU A 204 -35.81 -23.29 -8.26
CA GLU A 204 -37.16 -23.00 -7.75
C GLU A 204 -37.85 -21.82 -8.47
N LYS A 205 -37.09 -20.87 -9.00
CA LYS A 205 -37.63 -19.59 -9.50
C LYS A 205 -37.41 -19.35 -10.98
N GLY A 206 -36.81 -20.33 -11.69
CA GLY A 206 -36.62 -20.28 -13.14
C GLY A 206 -35.74 -19.12 -13.61
N VAL A 207 -34.89 -18.57 -12.73
CA VAL A 207 -33.93 -17.52 -13.11
C VAL A 207 -32.88 -18.12 -14.04
N LYS A 208 -32.52 -17.41 -15.11
CA LYS A 208 -31.44 -17.86 -16.01
C LYS A 208 -30.16 -18.03 -15.20
N GLY A 209 -29.58 -19.23 -15.21
CA GLY A 209 -28.35 -19.53 -14.46
C GLY A 209 -27.18 -18.64 -14.82
N GLY A 210 -27.12 -18.17 -16.08
CA GLY A 210 -26.13 -17.19 -16.52
C GLY A 210 -26.22 -15.85 -15.79
N ASP A 211 -27.43 -15.36 -15.50
CA ASP A 211 -27.64 -14.08 -14.82
C ASP A 211 -27.28 -14.17 -13.33
N ALA A 212 -27.64 -15.29 -12.69
CA ALA A 212 -27.30 -15.56 -11.29
C ALA A 212 -25.78 -15.73 -11.08
N PHE A 213 -25.11 -16.46 -11.97
CA PHE A 213 -23.65 -16.63 -11.92
C PHE A 213 -22.93 -15.32 -12.18
N THR A 214 -23.33 -14.56 -13.21
CA THR A 214 -22.73 -13.26 -13.54
C THR A 214 -22.90 -12.26 -12.40
N ALA A 215 -24.08 -12.21 -11.79
CA ALA A 215 -24.31 -11.35 -10.62
C ALA A 215 -23.38 -11.70 -9.46
N GLY A 216 -23.20 -12.99 -9.14
CA GLY A 216 -22.29 -13.45 -8.08
C GLY A 216 -20.82 -13.10 -8.36
N VAL A 217 -20.36 -13.31 -9.60
CA VAL A 217 -19.00 -12.96 -10.02
C VAL A 217 -18.76 -11.45 -9.95
N CYS A 218 -19.74 -10.62 -10.35
CA CYS A 218 -19.66 -9.17 -10.22
C CYS A 218 -19.57 -8.74 -8.75
N ILE A 219 -20.39 -9.33 -7.87
CA ILE A 219 -20.38 -9.02 -6.44
C ILE A 219 -19.01 -9.27 -5.82
N VAL A 220 -18.38 -10.41 -6.14
CA VAL A 220 -17.12 -10.78 -5.51
C VAL A 220 -15.95 -10.01 -6.11
N ASN A 221 -15.86 -9.89 -7.43
CA ASN A 221 -14.80 -9.08 -8.07
C ASN A 221 -14.92 -7.60 -7.73
N GLY A 222 -16.15 -7.10 -7.55
CA GLY A 222 -16.37 -5.73 -7.10
C GLY A 222 -15.95 -5.51 -5.65
N GLY A 223 -15.81 -6.55 -4.82
CA GLY A 223 -15.43 -6.42 -3.40
C GLY A 223 -13.97 -6.76 -3.09
N LEU A 224 -13.18 -7.20 -4.08
CA LEU A 224 -11.74 -7.46 -3.98
C LEU A 224 -10.96 -6.18 -4.29
#